data_AF-B7STY0-F1
#
_entry.id   AF-B7STY0-F1
#
_cell.length_a   1.000
_cell.length_b   1.000
_cell.length_c   1.000
_cell.angle_alpha   90.00
_cell.angle_beta   90.00
_cell.angle_gamma   90.00
#
_symmetry.space_group_name_H-M   'P 1'
#
loop_
_entity.id
_entity.type
_entity.pdbx_description
1 polymer ?
#
loop_
_entity_poly.entity_id
_entity_poly.type
_entity_poly.pdbx_seq_one_letter_code
_entity_poly.pdbx_strand_id
1 'polypeptide(L)'
;EHAVLFKKFLPKYTIDELDFPGVKIERITSDKLVTFIDDFDMDITNALYLDETEIHNKKSDMTFVARTRRLNNQPFKVTIDVISEKAVDAVVRIFIGPKYDCMGRLLNVNDKRLDMLEIDSFIYKLDTGKNTIIRNSHEMHDVIGDRPWTRRFMDYTADVNGGVDKVVDSYWYKQRLGIPRRLLLPLGLRGGLPLQMFVIVTPVRTGLVLPTI
;
A
#
# COMPACT_ATOMS: atom_id res chain seq x y z
N GLU A 1 3.26 -18.26 -15.25
CA GLU A 1 2.74 -19.63 -15.06
C GLU A 1 3.72 -20.56 -14.32
N HIS A 2 4.99 -20.62 -14.71
CA HIS A 2 5.98 -21.53 -14.08
C HIS A 2 6.17 -21.34 -12.56
N ALA A 3 6.12 -20.10 -12.05
CA ALA A 3 6.24 -19.84 -10.62
C ALA A 3 5.11 -20.46 -9.79
N VAL A 4 3.86 -20.43 -10.30
CA VAL A 4 2.70 -21.01 -9.60
C VAL A 4 2.79 -22.53 -9.58
N LEU A 5 3.23 -23.14 -10.68
CA LEU A 5 3.49 -24.58 -10.74
C LEU A 5 4.58 -24.99 -9.75
N PHE A 6 5.69 -24.26 -9.70
CA PHE A 6 6.76 -24.49 -8.73
C PHE A 6 6.25 -24.47 -7.28
N LYS A 7 5.41 -23.49 -6.92
CA LYS A 7 4.84 -23.39 -5.57
C LYS A 7 3.97 -24.60 -5.17
N LYS A 8 3.44 -25.37 -6.12
CA LYS A 8 2.69 -26.61 -5.82
C LYS A 8 3.58 -27.77 -5.35
N PHE A 9 4.88 -27.73 -5.63
CA PHE A 9 5.84 -28.74 -5.17
C PHE A 9 6.40 -28.45 -3.77
N LEU A 10 6.15 -27.25 -3.24
CA LEU A 10 6.54 -26.91 -1.88
C LEU A 10 5.59 -27.58 -0.88
N PRO A 11 6.08 -27.94 0.34
CA PRO A 11 5.22 -28.43 1.39
C PRO A 11 4.15 -27.39 1.75
N LYS A 12 2.96 -27.88 2.09
CA LYS A 12 1.87 -27.04 2.58
C LYS A 12 2.10 -26.71 4.05
N TYR A 13 1.71 -25.52 4.47
CA TYR A 13 1.75 -25.15 5.88
C TYR A 13 0.91 -26.11 6.72
N THR A 14 1.45 -26.53 7.86
CA THR A 14 0.71 -27.32 8.86
C THR A 14 -0.10 -26.38 9.76
N ILE A 15 -1.03 -26.95 10.54
CA ILE A 15 -1.81 -26.18 11.51
C ILE A 15 -0.87 -25.55 12.53
N ASP A 16 0.09 -26.31 13.06
CA ASP A 16 1.04 -25.85 14.07
C ASP A 16 1.95 -24.71 13.57
N GLU A 17 2.21 -24.64 12.26
CA GLU A 17 3.01 -23.56 11.66
C GLU A 17 2.23 -22.24 11.50
N LEU A 18 0.91 -22.34 11.32
CA LEU A 18 0.02 -21.18 11.18
C LEU A 18 -0.59 -20.75 12.50
N ASP A 19 -0.69 -21.66 13.46
CA ASP A 19 -1.25 -21.39 14.76
C ASP A 19 -0.37 -20.42 15.54
N PHE A 20 -1.01 -19.48 16.24
CA PHE A 20 -0.34 -18.57 17.15
C PHE A 20 -0.94 -18.76 18.55
N PRO A 21 -0.40 -19.72 19.33
CA PRO A 21 -0.98 -20.08 20.62
C PRO A 21 -1.09 -18.88 21.57
N GLY A 22 -2.29 -18.71 22.12
CA GLY A 22 -2.65 -17.63 23.03
C GLY A 22 -3.00 -16.31 22.35
N VAL A 23 -3.07 -16.24 21.02
CA VAL A 23 -3.49 -15.03 20.28
C VAL A 23 -4.71 -15.34 19.41
N LYS A 24 -5.78 -14.57 19.57
CA LYS A 24 -7.03 -14.74 18.83
C LYS A 24 -7.57 -13.41 18.31
N ILE A 25 -7.88 -13.36 17.03
CA ILE A 25 -8.61 -12.23 16.43
C ILE A 25 -10.10 -12.42 16.73
N GLU A 26 -10.71 -11.48 17.44
CA GLU A 26 -12.16 -11.52 17.73
C GLU A 26 -12.97 -10.90 16.61
N ARG A 27 -12.53 -9.73 16.13
CA ARG A 27 -13.32 -8.92 15.23
C ARG A 27 -12.43 -8.05 14.35
N ILE A 28 -12.85 -7.91 13.09
CA ILE A 28 -12.26 -7.00 12.12
C ILE A 28 -13.39 -6.10 11.63
N THR A 29 -13.22 -4.79 11.76
CA THR A 29 -14.15 -3.80 11.21
C THR A 29 -13.39 -2.81 10.36
N SER A 30 -14.01 -2.31 9.31
CA SER A 30 -13.46 -1.26 8.46
C SER A 30 -14.44 -0.13 8.30
N ASP A 31 -13.92 1.07 8.09
CA ASP A 31 -14.74 2.19 7.62
C ASP A 31 -15.28 1.92 6.21
N LYS A 32 -16.16 2.79 5.73
CA LYS A 32 -16.68 2.73 4.37
C LYS A 32 -15.55 2.95 3.36
N LEU A 33 -15.28 1.93 2.55
CA LEU A 33 -14.31 2.00 1.46
C LEU A 33 -14.96 2.69 0.25
N VAL A 34 -14.52 3.92 -0.05
CA VAL A 34 -15.08 4.73 -1.15
C VAL A 34 -13.98 5.09 -2.14
N THR A 35 -14.19 4.75 -3.41
CA THR A 35 -13.33 5.14 -4.52
C THR A 35 -14.02 6.13 -5.44
N PHE A 36 -13.24 7.01 -6.05
CA PHE A 36 -13.68 8.02 -6.99
C PHE A 36 -12.59 8.31 -8.02
N ILE A 37 -12.95 8.98 -9.11
CA ILE A 37 -12.00 9.44 -10.11
C ILE A 37 -11.78 10.94 -9.90
N ASP A 38 -10.52 11.34 -9.71
CA ASP A 38 -10.11 12.74 -9.62
C ASP A 38 -9.37 13.20 -10.87
N ASP A 39 -9.37 14.51 -11.09
CA ASP A 39 -8.54 15.14 -12.10
C ASP A 39 -7.14 15.35 -11.52
N PHE A 40 -6.13 15.03 -12.32
CA PHE A 40 -4.73 15.18 -11.98
C PHE A 40 -3.97 15.86 -13.11
N ASP A 41 -3.29 16.94 -12.74
CA ASP A 41 -2.51 17.77 -13.63
C ASP A 41 -1.03 17.33 -13.59
N MET A 42 -0.49 16.99 -14.75
CA MET A 42 0.89 16.57 -14.93
C MET A 42 1.64 17.58 -15.81
N ASP A 43 2.79 18.03 -15.34
CA ASP A 43 3.69 18.88 -16.11
C ASP A 43 4.32 18.08 -17.27
N ILE A 44 4.05 18.52 -18.50
CA ILE A 44 4.56 17.94 -19.75
C ILE A 44 5.45 18.91 -20.52
N THR A 45 5.93 19.97 -19.87
CA THR A 45 6.77 21.01 -20.50
C THR A 45 7.98 20.41 -21.21
N ASN A 46 8.61 19.37 -20.62
CA ASN A 46 9.76 18.68 -21.21
C ASN A 46 9.45 17.84 -22.48
N ALA A 47 8.17 17.66 -22.82
CA ALA A 47 7.77 16.95 -24.04
C ALA A 47 7.72 17.86 -25.28
N LEU A 48 7.84 19.19 -25.08
CA LEU A 48 7.80 20.18 -26.15
C LEU A 48 9.22 20.65 -26.50
N TYR A 49 9.36 21.11 -27.74
CA TYR A 49 10.58 21.79 -28.18
C TYR A 49 10.60 23.20 -27.62
N LEU A 50 11.79 23.64 -27.21
CA LEU A 50 12.04 25.00 -26.76
C LEU A 50 12.43 25.86 -27.95
N ASP A 51 12.01 27.13 -27.94
CA ASP A 51 12.45 28.12 -28.93
C ASP A 51 13.92 28.53 -28.68
N GLU A 52 14.57 29.15 -29.66
CA GLU A 52 16.01 29.51 -29.56
C GLU A 52 16.33 30.36 -28.31
N THR A 53 15.43 31.26 -27.91
CA THR A 53 15.56 32.07 -26.70
C THR A 53 15.43 31.25 -25.42
N GLU A 54 14.50 30.29 -25.39
CA GLU A 54 14.29 29.39 -24.25
C GLU A 54 15.43 28.37 -24.10
N ILE A 55 16.00 27.90 -25.22
CA ILE A 55 17.20 27.07 -25.25
C ILE A 55 18.37 27.81 -24.62
N HIS A 56 18.59 29.08 -25.00
CA HIS A 56 19.65 29.89 -24.41
C HIS A 56 19.46 30.07 -22.90
N ASN A 57 18.22 30.29 -22.46
CA ASN A 57 17.87 30.47 -21.05
C ASN A 57 17.74 29.15 -20.26
N LYS A 58 17.87 27.99 -20.94
CA LYS A 58 17.73 26.62 -20.39
C LYS A 58 16.44 26.40 -19.57
N LYS A 59 15.39 27.16 -19.89
CA LYS A 59 14.15 27.19 -19.13
C LYS A 59 13.02 27.60 -20.06
N SER A 60 11.89 26.90 -19.99
CA SER A 60 10.69 27.35 -20.66
C SER A 60 10.00 28.45 -19.87
N ASP A 61 9.53 29.46 -20.60
CA ASP A 61 8.77 30.58 -20.08
C ASP A 61 7.33 30.17 -19.70
N MET A 62 6.78 29.16 -20.39
CA MET A 62 5.45 28.63 -20.14
C MET A 62 5.49 27.26 -19.45
N THR A 63 4.43 26.92 -18.74
CA THR A 63 4.23 25.57 -18.18
C THR A 63 3.08 24.89 -18.91
N PHE A 64 3.38 23.76 -19.53
CA PHE A 64 2.39 22.96 -20.24
C PHE A 64 1.92 21.80 -19.36
N VAL A 65 0.61 21.69 -19.22
CA VAL A 65 -0.01 20.76 -18.27
C VAL A 65 -0.98 19.85 -19.01
N ALA A 66 -0.83 18.55 -18.82
CA ALA A 66 -1.80 17.55 -19.24
C ALA A 66 -2.70 17.18 -18.07
N ARG A 67 -4.02 17.32 -18.25
CA ARG A 67 -5.02 16.85 -17.28
C ARG A 67 -5.41 15.42 -17.57
N THR A 68 -5.28 14.55 -16.58
CA THR A 68 -5.63 13.13 -16.64
C THR A 68 -6.63 12.78 -15.56
N ARG A 69 -7.48 11.79 -15.81
CA ARG A 69 -8.43 11.29 -14.80
C ARG A 69 -7.86 10.05 -14.14
N ARG A 70 -7.69 10.07 -12.82
CA ARG A 70 -7.03 8.99 -12.08
C ARG A 70 -7.93 8.45 -10.96
N LEU A 71 -7.77 7.17 -10.67
CA LEU A 71 -8.43 6.54 -9.53
C LEU A 71 -7.86 7.10 -8.22
N ASN A 72 -8.76 7.31 -7.26
CA ASN A 72 -8.43 7.69 -5.89
C ASN A 72 -9.43 7.07 -4.88
N ASN A 73 -9.08 7.12 -3.61
CA ASN A 73 -9.89 6.61 -2.51
C ASN A 73 -9.96 7.60 -1.35
N GLN A 74 -11.06 7.55 -0.60
CA GLN A 74 -11.17 8.27 0.67
C GLN A 74 -10.33 7.57 1.74
N PRO A 75 -9.67 8.32 2.65
CA PRO A 75 -8.98 7.73 3.78
C PRO A 75 -9.94 6.88 4.62
N PHE A 76 -9.51 5.67 4.95
CA PHE A 76 -10.28 4.73 5.77
C PHE A 76 -9.42 4.17 6.90
N LYS A 77 -10.09 3.66 7.94
CA LYS A 77 -9.46 2.93 9.03
C LYS A 77 -9.88 1.47 9.03
N VAL A 78 -8.96 0.61 9.44
CA VAL A 78 -9.20 -0.80 9.74
C VAL A 78 -8.95 -0.99 11.24
N THR A 79 -9.96 -1.49 11.94
CA THR A 79 -9.89 -1.81 13.37
C THR A 79 -9.87 -3.31 13.55
N ILE A 80 -8.88 -3.82 14.26
CA ILE A 80 -8.68 -5.23 14.53
C ILE A 80 -8.66 -5.43 16.04
N ASP A 81 -9.64 -6.16 16.56
CA ASP A 81 -9.72 -6.53 17.97
C ASP A 81 -9.05 -7.90 18.15
N VAL A 82 -7.98 -7.93 18.94
CA VAL A 82 -7.15 -9.12 19.21
C VAL A 82 -7.09 -9.37 20.71
N ILE A 83 -7.37 -10.60 21.15
CA ILE A 83 -7.09 -11.05 22.51
C ILE A 83 -5.76 -11.79 22.52
N SER A 84 -4.89 -11.42 23.45
CA SER A 84 -3.63 -12.12 23.69
C SER A 84 -3.53 -12.57 25.15
N GLU A 85 -3.12 -13.81 25.38
CA GLU A 85 -2.84 -14.35 26.72
C GLU A 85 -1.44 -13.94 27.24
N LYS A 86 -0.60 -13.39 26.36
CA LYS A 86 0.78 -13.01 26.66
C LYS A 86 1.18 -11.70 25.97
N ALA A 87 2.11 -10.97 26.57
CA ALA A 87 2.73 -9.82 25.92
C ALA A 87 3.77 -10.31 24.90
N VAL A 88 3.56 -10.05 23.61
CA VAL A 88 4.42 -10.58 22.53
C VAL A 88 4.40 -9.66 21.30
N ASP A 89 5.53 -9.56 20.62
CA ASP A 89 5.62 -8.87 19.33
C ASP A 89 5.04 -9.75 18.21
N ALA A 90 4.11 -9.19 17.46
CA ALA A 90 3.44 -9.84 16.36
C ALA A 90 3.57 -9.05 15.06
N VAL A 91 3.54 -9.74 13.93
CA VAL A 91 3.37 -9.15 12.59
C VAL A 91 1.92 -9.29 12.20
N VAL A 92 1.27 -8.16 11.93
CA VAL A 92 -0.10 -8.08 11.42
C VAL A 92 -0.01 -7.84 9.92
N ARG A 93 -0.62 -8.72 9.12
CA ARG A 93 -0.73 -8.56 7.66
C ARG A 93 -2.19 -8.49 7.24
N ILE A 94 -2.51 -7.52 6.39
CA ILE A 94 -3.86 -7.25 5.90
C ILE A 94 -3.87 -7.47 4.39
N PHE A 95 -4.77 -8.32 3.94
CA PHE A 95 -4.99 -8.62 2.53
C PHE A 95 -6.42 -8.27 2.11
N ILE A 96 -6.58 -7.90 0.84
CA ILE A 96 -7.88 -7.72 0.20
C ILE A 96 -7.98 -8.58 -1.05
N GLY A 97 -9.15 -9.13 -1.34
CA GLY A 97 -9.36 -9.86 -2.59
C GLY A 97 -10.82 -10.14 -2.88
N PRO A 98 -11.10 -10.87 -3.97
CA PRO A 98 -12.45 -11.15 -4.41
C PRO A 98 -13.19 -12.07 -3.43
N LYS A 99 -14.45 -11.76 -3.15
CA LYS A 99 -15.34 -12.64 -2.38
C LYS A 99 -16.00 -13.70 -3.27
N TYR A 100 -16.30 -13.32 -4.52
CA TYR A 100 -17.02 -14.15 -5.48
C TYR A 100 -16.22 -14.32 -6.77
N ASP A 101 -16.42 -15.45 -7.43
CA ASP A 101 -15.95 -15.74 -8.80
C ASP A 101 -16.77 -14.96 -9.84
N CYS A 102 -16.34 -14.97 -11.11
CA CYS A 102 -17.03 -14.39 -12.26
C CYS A 102 -18.48 -14.87 -12.42
N MET A 103 -18.79 -16.08 -11.94
CA MET A 103 -20.15 -16.65 -11.94
C MET A 103 -20.95 -16.33 -10.65
N GLY A 104 -20.43 -15.50 -9.75
CA GLY A 104 -21.12 -15.13 -8.49
C GLY A 104 -21.04 -16.19 -7.39
N ARG A 105 -20.18 -17.20 -7.53
CA ARG A 105 -19.99 -18.28 -6.53
C ARG A 105 -18.96 -17.87 -5.48
N LEU A 106 -19.13 -18.30 -4.23
CA LEU A 106 -18.16 -18.04 -3.16
C LEU A 106 -16.83 -18.76 -3.45
N LEU A 107 -15.72 -18.01 -3.37
CA LEU A 107 -14.38 -18.57 -3.57
C LEU A 107 -13.86 -19.27 -2.31
N ASN A 108 -13.30 -20.46 -2.50
CA ASN A 108 -12.56 -21.16 -1.47
C ASN A 108 -11.23 -20.43 -1.19
N VAL A 109 -10.71 -20.55 0.04
CA VAL A 109 -9.40 -20.01 0.47
C VAL A 109 -8.27 -20.44 -0.45
N ASN A 110 -8.27 -21.70 -0.88
CA ASN A 110 -7.22 -22.21 -1.76
C ASN A 110 -7.20 -21.58 -3.16
N ASP A 111 -8.36 -21.15 -3.66
CA ASP A 111 -8.48 -20.55 -4.98
C ASP A 111 -8.16 -19.05 -4.89
N LYS A 112 -8.76 -18.34 -3.92
CA LYS A 112 -8.57 -16.90 -3.77
C LYS A 112 -7.18 -16.49 -3.29
N ARG A 113 -6.39 -17.38 -2.65
CA ARG A 113 -5.10 -17.00 -2.04
C ARG A 113 -4.11 -16.34 -3.01
N LEU A 114 -4.21 -16.62 -4.32
CA LEU A 114 -3.36 -16.01 -5.34
C LEU A 114 -3.92 -14.66 -5.85
N ASP A 115 -5.20 -14.41 -5.62
CA ASP A 115 -5.92 -13.19 -6.00
C ASP A 115 -6.01 -12.18 -4.85
N MET A 116 -5.46 -12.51 -3.67
CA MET A 116 -5.39 -11.62 -2.53
C MET A 116 -4.18 -10.69 -2.68
N LEU A 117 -4.42 -9.38 -2.64
CA LEU A 117 -3.39 -8.36 -2.61
C LEU A 117 -3.10 -7.96 -1.16
N GLU A 118 -1.82 -7.88 -0.81
CA GLU A 118 -1.37 -7.32 0.47
C GLU A 118 -1.53 -5.80 0.46
N ILE A 119 -2.25 -5.28 1.47
CA ILE A 119 -2.48 -3.84 1.66
C ILE A 119 -1.51 -3.26 2.68
N ASP A 120 -1.20 -4.00 3.74
CA ASP A 120 -0.33 -3.53 4.82
C ASP A 120 0.28 -4.72 5.57
N SER A 121 1.50 -4.53 6.04
CA SER A 121 2.20 -5.43 6.96
C SER A 121 3.00 -4.61 7.95
N PHE A 122 2.76 -4.80 9.25
CA PHE A 122 3.43 -4.03 10.29
C PHE A 122 3.66 -4.86 11.55
N ILE A 123 4.66 -4.46 12.33
CA ILE A 123 4.94 -5.03 13.65
C ILE A 123 4.08 -4.30 14.68
N TYR A 124 3.45 -5.07 15.56
CA TYR A 124 2.65 -4.57 16.66
C TYR A 124 2.99 -5.35 17.94
N LYS A 125 3.21 -4.63 19.03
CA LYS A 125 3.42 -5.23 20.34
C LYS A 125 2.07 -5.49 20.99
N LEU A 126 1.70 -6.76 21.11
CA LEU A 126 0.47 -7.16 21.80
C LEU A 126 0.72 -7.15 23.31
N ASP A 127 -0.20 -6.56 24.06
CA ASP A 127 -0.25 -6.66 25.52
C ASP A 127 -1.17 -7.81 25.96
N THR A 128 -0.99 -8.30 27.19
CA THR A 128 -1.88 -9.33 27.75
C THR A 128 -3.30 -8.77 27.93
N GLY A 129 -4.30 -9.48 27.43
CA GLY A 129 -5.71 -9.09 27.45
C GLY A 129 -6.20 -8.65 26.07
N LYS A 130 -7.09 -7.65 26.05
CA LYS A 130 -7.73 -7.15 24.84
C LYS A 130 -6.92 -6.00 24.22
N ASN A 131 -6.57 -6.15 22.95
CA ASN A 131 -5.86 -5.17 22.13
C ASN A 131 -6.78 -4.70 21.00
N THR A 132 -6.90 -3.39 20.80
CA THR A 132 -7.65 -2.81 19.68
C THR A 132 -6.67 -2.04 18.80
N ILE A 133 -6.33 -2.63 17.66
CA ILE A 133 -5.40 -2.06 16.69
C ILE A 133 -6.19 -1.21 15.71
N ILE A 134 -5.88 0.08 15.60
CA ILE A 134 -6.53 1.00 14.66
C ILE A 134 -5.48 1.42 13.63
N ARG A 135 -5.70 1.03 12.37
CA ARG A 135 -4.76 1.28 11.28
C ARG A 135 -5.35 2.20 10.22
N ASN A 136 -4.69 3.33 9.98
CA ASN A 136 -5.10 4.29 8.96
C ASN A 136 -4.49 3.95 7.59
N SER A 137 -5.27 4.06 6.52
CA SER A 137 -4.81 3.99 5.12
C SER A 137 -3.59 4.86 4.77
N HIS A 138 -3.35 5.95 5.52
CA HIS A 138 -2.17 6.81 5.34
C HIS A 138 -0.88 6.22 5.90
N GLU A 139 -0.98 5.32 6.87
CA GLU A 139 0.18 4.81 7.61
C GLU A 139 0.64 3.44 7.11
N MET A 140 -0.09 2.86 6.15
CA MET A 140 0.19 1.55 5.59
C MET A 140 1.57 1.49 4.94
N HIS A 141 2.25 0.36 5.09
CA HIS A 141 3.59 0.15 4.56
C HIS A 141 3.60 0.04 3.04
N ASP A 142 4.72 0.42 2.42
CA ASP A 142 4.93 0.41 0.97
C ASP A 142 3.89 1.18 0.16
N VAL A 143 3.21 2.15 0.79
CA VAL A 143 2.26 3.05 0.16
C VAL A 143 2.89 4.43 -0.03
N ILE A 144 2.94 4.89 -1.29
CA ILE A 144 3.54 6.18 -1.64
C ILE A 144 2.47 7.21 -2.02
N GLY A 145 2.72 8.47 -1.64
CA GLY A 145 1.92 9.62 -2.09
C GLY A 145 2.18 9.96 -3.55
N ASP A 146 1.43 10.94 -4.07
CA ASP A 146 1.72 11.49 -5.39
C ASP A 146 3.06 12.22 -5.41
N ARG A 147 3.73 12.10 -6.55
CA ARG A 147 4.98 12.79 -6.80
C ARG A 147 4.70 14.28 -7.06
N PRO A 148 5.53 15.18 -6.52
CA PRO A 148 5.41 16.59 -6.81
C PRO A 148 5.96 16.83 -8.22
N TRP A 149 5.59 17.96 -8.81
CA TRP A 149 6.18 18.36 -10.09
C TRP A 149 7.66 18.65 -9.93
N THR A 150 8.45 18.29 -10.95
CA THR A 150 9.90 18.53 -10.95
C THR A 150 10.23 19.99 -10.74
N ARG A 151 9.46 20.92 -11.32
CA ARG A 151 9.65 22.37 -11.13
C ARG A 151 9.53 22.78 -9.66
N ARG A 152 8.49 22.31 -8.97
CA ARG A 152 8.30 22.54 -7.53
C ARG A 152 9.44 21.97 -6.71
N PHE A 153 9.95 20.80 -7.10
CA PHE A 153 11.13 20.21 -6.46
C PHE A 153 12.38 21.09 -6.64
N MET A 154 12.63 21.59 -7.86
CA MET A 154 13.77 22.47 -8.15
C MET A 154 13.67 23.81 -7.40
N ASP A 155 12.49 24.40 -7.31
CA ASP A 155 12.25 25.63 -6.54
C ASP A 155 12.60 25.44 -5.07
N TYR A 156 12.16 24.32 -4.45
CA TYR A 156 12.53 23.99 -3.07
C TYR A 156 14.04 23.79 -2.89
N THR A 157 14.76 23.26 -3.88
CA THR A 157 16.22 23.11 -3.76
C THR A 157 16.99 24.42 -3.91
N ALA A 158 16.41 25.41 -4.61
CA ALA A 158 17.03 26.71 -4.86
C ALA A 158 16.82 27.71 -3.71
N ASP A 159 15.69 27.62 -2.99
CA ASP A 159 15.29 28.60 -1.96
C ASP A 159 15.92 28.35 -0.58
N VAL A 160 16.49 27.16 -0.35
CA VAL A 160 17.17 26.84 0.92
C VAL A 160 18.64 27.27 0.82
N ASN A 161 18.96 28.40 1.45
CA ASN A 161 20.32 28.94 1.70
C ASN A 161 21.24 28.00 2.54
N GLY A 162 21.34 26.70 2.22
CA GLY A 162 22.32 25.79 2.81
C GLY A 162 21.76 24.47 3.38
N GLY A 163 20.84 23.80 2.70
CA GLY A 163 20.30 22.54 3.22
C GLY A 163 19.70 21.60 2.18
N VAL A 164 20.40 21.36 1.07
CA VAL A 164 20.01 20.37 0.05
C VAL A 164 19.82 18.96 0.67
N ASP A 165 20.56 18.65 1.74
CA ASP A 165 20.49 17.35 2.42
C ASP A 165 19.13 17.03 3.05
N LYS A 166 18.39 18.01 3.58
CA LYS A 166 17.14 17.74 4.33
C LYS A 166 15.93 17.42 3.44
N VAL A 167 15.90 17.93 2.21
CA VAL A 167 14.82 17.68 1.24
C VAL A 167 14.97 16.30 0.59
N VAL A 168 16.22 15.88 0.36
CA VAL A 168 16.54 14.58 -0.23
C VAL A 168 16.38 13.45 0.79
N ASP A 169 16.77 13.64 2.05
CA ASP A 169 16.71 12.56 3.05
C ASP A 169 15.29 12.11 3.45
N SER A 170 14.32 13.03 3.51
CA SER A 170 12.99 12.71 4.07
C SER A 170 11.96 12.28 3.03
N TYR A 171 11.98 12.88 1.83
CA TYR A 171 10.93 12.74 0.81
C TYR A 171 11.38 11.90 -0.38
N TRP A 172 12.62 12.05 -0.84
CA TRP A 172 13.12 11.42 -2.06
C TRP A 172 13.39 9.92 -1.91
N TYR A 173 13.86 9.46 -0.74
CA TYR A 173 14.15 8.04 -0.49
C TYR A 173 12.87 7.20 -0.27
N LYS A 174 11.89 7.73 0.48
CA LYS A 174 10.67 7.00 0.86
C LYS A 174 9.62 6.84 -0.26
N GLN A 175 9.74 7.58 -1.37
CA GLN A 175 8.71 7.61 -2.42
C GLN A 175 9.09 6.90 -3.74
N ARG A 176 10.24 6.23 -3.80
CA ARG A 176 10.68 5.55 -5.04
C ARG A 176 9.99 4.22 -5.26
N LEU A 177 9.79 3.46 -4.17
CA LEU A 177 9.30 2.09 -4.19
C LEU A 177 8.02 2.03 -3.37
N GLY A 178 6.95 1.54 -3.98
CA GLY A 178 5.66 1.37 -3.32
C GLY A 178 4.49 1.56 -4.27
N ILE A 179 3.33 1.10 -3.81
CA ILE A 179 2.07 1.23 -4.53
C ILE A 179 1.53 2.65 -4.31
N PRO A 180 1.11 3.38 -5.36
CA PRO A 180 0.47 4.67 -5.19
C PRO A 180 -0.75 4.55 -4.30
N ARG A 181 -0.82 5.36 -3.25
CA ARG A 181 -1.90 5.32 -2.25
C ARG A 181 -3.30 5.38 -2.83
N ARG A 182 -3.44 6.16 -3.90
CA ARG A 182 -4.67 6.32 -4.66
C ARG A 182 -5.17 5.01 -5.32
N LEU A 183 -4.27 4.06 -5.58
CA LEU A 183 -4.52 2.75 -6.20
C LEU A 183 -4.61 1.60 -5.18
N LEU A 184 -4.64 1.90 -3.88
CA LEU A 184 -4.72 0.88 -2.83
C LEU A 184 -6.00 0.03 -2.90
N LEU A 185 -7.08 0.61 -3.40
CA LEU A 185 -8.37 -0.03 -3.57
C LEU A 185 -8.75 -0.12 -5.05
N PRO A 186 -9.38 -1.21 -5.49
CA PRO A 186 -9.94 -1.28 -6.83
C PRO A 186 -11.12 -0.32 -6.98
N LEU A 187 -11.41 0.08 -8.23
CA LEU A 187 -12.59 0.89 -8.53
C LEU A 187 -13.86 0.15 -8.09
N GLY A 188 -14.66 0.82 -7.27
CA GLY A 188 -15.90 0.29 -6.73
C GLY A 188 -17.06 0.41 -7.73
N LEU A 189 -18.15 -0.27 -7.42
CA LEU A 189 -19.42 -0.16 -8.13
C LEU A 189 -20.40 0.71 -7.35
N ARG A 190 -21.39 1.30 -8.02
CA ARG A 190 -22.45 2.10 -7.36
C ARG A 190 -23.20 1.30 -6.29
N GLY A 191 -23.37 0.00 -6.49
CA GLY A 191 -23.98 -0.93 -5.51
C GLY A 191 -23.01 -1.53 -4.50
N GLY A 192 -21.73 -1.13 -4.52
CA GLY A 192 -20.65 -1.77 -3.78
C GLY A 192 -20.05 -2.95 -4.55
N LEU A 193 -18.72 -3.07 -4.49
CA LEU A 193 -18.00 -4.23 -5.01
C LEU A 193 -17.76 -5.19 -3.83
N PRO A 194 -18.30 -6.42 -3.84
CA PRO A 194 -18.10 -7.36 -2.74
C PRO A 194 -16.66 -7.89 -2.73
N LEU A 195 -15.87 -7.41 -1.78
CA LEU A 195 -14.52 -7.87 -1.50
C LEU A 195 -14.48 -8.55 -0.13
N GLN A 196 -13.41 -9.31 0.10
CA GLN A 196 -13.11 -9.91 1.38
C GLN A 196 -11.77 -9.38 1.89
N MET A 197 -11.77 -8.89 3.13
CA MET A 197 -10.54 -8.59 3.86
C MET A 197 -10.12 -9.83 4.64
N PHE A 198 -8.83 -10.15 4.59
CA PHE A 198 -8.22 -11.24 5.34
C PHE A 198 -7.07 -10.68 6.16
N VAL A 199 -7.12 -10.90 7.47
CA VAL A 199 -6.09 -10.45 8.40
C VAL A 199 -5.44 -11.68 9.01
N ILE A 200 -4.12 -11.69 9.04
CA ILE A 200 -3.34 -12.73 9.71
C ILE A 200 -2.38 -12.07 10.69
N VAL A 201 -2.30 -12.65 11.89
CA VAL A 201 -1.39 -12.21 12.95
C VAL A 201 -0.44 -13.36 13.22
N THR A 202 0.85 -13.12 13.04
CA THR A 202 1.91 -14.13 13.19
C THR A 202 2.96 -13.66 14.20
N PRO A 203 3.65 -14.56 14.92
CA PRO A 203 4.73 -14.17 15.81
C PRO A 203 5.90 -13.56 15.03
N VAL A 204 6.55 -12.52 15.57
CA VAL A 204 7.81 -12.03 15.03
C VAL A 204 8.87 -13.12 15.20
N ARG A 205 9.36 -13.68 14.09
CA ARG A 205 10.49 -14.62 14.10
C ARG A 205 11.78 -13.84 13.90
N THR A 206 12.47 -13.51 14.98
CA THR A 206 13.81 -12.93 14.94
C THR A 206 14.82 -13.98 14.47
N GLY A 207 15.61 -13.67 13.44
CA GLY A 207 16.73 -14.52 12.98
C GLY A 207 16.54 -15.30 11.68
N LEU A 208 15.40 -15.17 10.99
CA LEU A 208 15.28 -15.66 9.62
C LEU A 208 15.81 -14.60 8.66
N VAL A 209 17.05 -14.78 8.21
CA VAL A 209 17.60 -14.05 7.06
C VAL A 209 16.64 -14.33 5.90
N LEU A 210 16.12 -13.28 5.25
CA LEU A 210 15.42 -13.43 3.98
C LEU A 210 16.29 -14.33 3.10
N PRO A 211 15.76 -15.35 2.41
CA PRO A 211 16.57 -16.06 1.42
C PRO A 211 17.08 -14.99 0.44
N THR A 212 18.39 -14.71 0.53
CA THR A 212 19.08 -13.86 -0.43
C THR A 212 18.88 -14.49 -1.78
N ILE A 213 18.17 -13.79 -2.66
CA ILE A 213 18.12 -14.10 -4.08
C ILE A 213 19.50 -13.84 -4.67
#